data_AF-A0A257KAY4-F1
#
_entry.id   AF-A0A257KAY4-F1
#
_cell.length_a   1.000
_cell.length_b   1.000
_cell.length_c   1.000
_cell.angle_alpha   90.00
_cell.angle_beta   90.00
_cell.angle_gamma   90.00
#
_symmetry.space_group_name_H-M   'P 1'
#
loop_
_entity.id
_entity.type
_entity.pdbx_description
1 polymer ?
#
loop_
_entity_poly.entity_id
_entity_poly.type
_entity_poly.pdbx_seq_one_letter_code
_entity_poly.pdbx_strand_id
1 'polypeptide(L)'
;MNYKISYKFLVVFLVCLFLAGSIWFSKNYHENVRKHKKMYCYESFRGTSNAAFVIEDLKYKDDLIKYYLQVENGKNPIFNFPLKTLPTDDPVYVLGYVDANSMISEVISYYDRGSHFGGRYLRGFVYTRTLHENPPIKKHDL
;
A
#
# COMPACT_ATOMS: atom_id res chain seq x y z
N MET A 1 -8.27 -47.27 28.01
CA MET A 1 -9.02 -46.05 28.42
C MET A 1 -9.40 -45.30 27.15
N ASN A 2 -10.64 -45.43 26.68
CA ASN A 2 -11.09 -44.78 25.43
C ASN A 2 -11.53 -43.35 25.73
N TYR A 3 -10.67 -42.37 25.45
CA TYR A 3 -11.03 -40.95 25.51
C TYR A 3 -12.05 -40.64 24.40
N LYS A 4 -13.34 -40.61 24.73
CA LYS A 4 -14.35 -39.99 23.87
C LYS A 4 -14.21 -38.47 24.00
N ILE A 5 -13.26 -37.89 23.26
CA ILE A 5 -13.20 -36.43 23.09
C ILE A 5 -14.52 -36.03 22.42
N SER A 6 -15.36 -35.30 23.16
CA SER A 6 -16.59 -34.76 22.58
C SER A 6 -16.21 -33.79 21.47
N TYR A 7 -16.76 -33.99 20.27
CA TYR A 7 -16.52 -33.17 19.08
C TYR A 7 -16.67 -31.66 19.36
N LYS A 8 -17.49 -31.27 20.35
CA LYS A 8 -17.64 -29.90 20.82
C LYS A 8 -16.34 -29.31 21.37
N PHE A 9 -15.57 -30.07 22.15
CA PHE A 9 -14.26 -29.62 22.64
C PHE A 9 -13.24 -29.46 21.51
N LEU A 10 -13.26 -30.37 20.54
CA LEU A 10 -12.37 -30.28 19.37
C LEU A 10 -12.68 -29.04 18.52
N VAL A 11 -13.96 -28.73 18.30
CA VAL A 11 -14.37 -27.51 17.58
C VAL A 11 -13.93 -26.24 18.33
N VAL A 12 -14.17 -26.15 19.64
CA VAL A 12 -13.72 -24.99 20.43
C VAL A 12 -12.20 -24.84 20.40
N PHE A 13 -11.47 -25.94 20.52
CA PHE A 13 -10.01 -25.93 20.43
C PHE A 13 -9.49 -25.43 19.07
N LEU A 14 -10.08 -25.89 17.96
CA LEU A 14 -9.73 -25.43 16.62
C LEU A 14 -10.04 -23.93 16.42
N VAL A 15 -11.16 -23.44 16.94
CA VAL A 15 -11.50 -22.01 16.90
C VAL A 15 -10.49 -21.19 17.70
N CYS A 16 -10.14 -21.62 18.91
CA CYS A 16 -9.12 -20.95 19.71
C CYS A 16 -7.75 -20.91 19.02
N LEU A 17 -7.33 -22.02 18.40
CA LEU A 17 -6.08 -22.06 17.62
C LEU A 17 -6.14 -21.11 16.42
N PHE A 18 -7.25 -21.08 15.70
CA PHE A 18 -7.42 -20.19 14.56
C PHE A 18 -7.36 -18.71 14.97
N LEU A 19 -8.01 -18.34 16.07
CA LEU A 19 -7.99 -16.97 16.60
C LEU A 19 -6.59 -16.56 17.06
N ALA A 20 -5.93 -17.40 17.85
CA ALA A 20 -4.56 -17.15 18.32
C ALA A 20 -3.58 -17.03 17.14
N GLY A 21 -3.67 -17.95 16.17
CA GLY A 21 -2.88 -17.92 14.94
C GLY A 21 -3.12 -16.66 14.11
N SER A 22 -4.37 -16.23 13.97
CA SER A 22 -4.74 -15.01 13.25
C SER A 22 -4.17 -13.75 13.90
N ILE A 23 -4.23 -13.65 15.23
CA ILE A 23 -3.66 -12.52 16.00
C ILE A 23 -2.14 -12.49 15.83
N TRP A 24 -1.48 -13.63 16.01
CA TRP A 24 -0.03 -13.74 15.87
C TRP A 24 0.44 -13.41 14.45
N PHE A 25 -0.24 -13.96 13.44
CA PHE A 25 0.06 -13.68 12.03
C PHE A 25 -0.12 -12.19 11.70
N SER A 26 -1.23 -11.58 12.12
CA SER A 26 -1.49 -10.15 11.90
C SER A 26 -0.39 -9.28 12.53
N LYS A 27 -0.01 -9.57 13.79
CA LYS A 27 1.04 -8.83 14.48
C LYS A 27 2.37 -8.93 13.75
N ASN A 28 2.79 -10.14 13.40
CA ASN A 28 4.05 -10.35 12.68
C ASN A 28 4.06 -9.72 11.29
N TYR A 29 2.94 -9.77 10.57
CA TYR A 29 2.81 -9.12 9.26
C TYR A 29 3.02 -7.61 9.38
N HIS A 30 2.32 -6.95 10.30
CA HIS A 30 2.44 -5.50 10.49
C HIS A 30 3.81 -5.08 11.01
N GLU A 31 4.42 -5.85 11.91
CA GLU A 31 5.79 -5.61 12.35
C GLU A 31 6.79 -5.77 11.21
N ASN A 32 6.62 -6.77 10.34
CA ASN A 32 7.48 -6.96 9.18
C ASN A 32 7.34 -5.81 8.17
N VAL A 33 6.12 -5.40 7.85
CA VAL A 33 5.88 -4.24 6.99
C VAL A 33 6.57 -2.99 7.53
N ARG A 34 6.48 -2.73 8.83
CA ARG A 34 7.09 -1.54 9.45
C ARG A 34 8.62 -1.52 9.40
N LYS A 35 9.27 -2.65 9.10
CA LYS A 35 10.73 -2.75 8.89
C LYS A 35 11.16 -2.38 7.47
N HIS A 36 10.22 -2.26 6.53
CA HIS A 36 10.53 -1.90 5.14
C HIS A 36 10.89 -0.42 5.01
N LYS A 37 11.49 -0.06 3.87
CA LYS A 37 11.88 1.33 3.58
C LYS A 37 10.65 2.23 3.63
N LYS A 38 10.72 3.27 4.45
CA LYS A 38 9.68 4.30 4.62
C LYS A 38 9.93 5.44 3.64
N MET A 39 8.92 5.81 2.85
CA MET A 39 8.98 6.86 1.83
C MET A 39 7.67 7.67 1.82
N TYR A 40 7.61 8.74 1.06
CA TYR A 40 6.41 9.55 0.82
C TYR A 40 5.99 9.40 -0.65
N CYS A 41 4.69 9.34 -0.91
CA CYS A 41 4.17 9.10 -2.25
C CYS A 41 3.46 10.35 -2.78
N TYR A 42 4.12 11.07 -3.69
CA TYR A 42 3.55 12.26 -4.34
C TYR A 42 4.15 12.48 -5.73
N GLU A 43 3.40 13.12 -6.60
CA GLU A 43 3.86 13.56 -7.92
C GLU A 43 4.52 14.94 -7.80
N SER A 44 5.70 15.12 -8.38
CA SER A 44 6.44 16.40 -8.38
C SER A 44 6.79 16.92 -9.78
N PHE A 45 6.40 16.20 -10.84
CA PHE A 45 6.81 16.49 -12.22
C PHE A 45 6.30 17.85 -12.75
N ARG A 46 5.21 18.39 -12.18
CA ARG A 46 4.59 19.65 -12.61
C ARG A 46 4.93 20.85 -11.71
N GLY A 47 6.01 20.76 -10.93
CA GLY A 47 6.51 21.83 -10.07
C GLY A 47 5.73 22.04 -8.76
N THR A 48 4.54 21.47 -8.63
CA THR A 48 3.79 21.40 -7.36
C THR A 48 3.66 19.95 -6.93
N SER A 49 3.72 19.70 -5.62
CA SER A 49 3.45 18.37 -5.08
C SER A 49 1.96 18.04 -5.21
N ASN A 50 1.64 16.99 -5.96
CA ASN A 50 0.28 16.48 -6.15
C ASN A 50 0.17 15.05 -5.62
N ALA A 51 -1.05 14.59 -5.37
CA ALA A 51 -1.28 13.20 -5.00
C ALA A 51 -0.85 12.26 -6.13
N ALA A 52 0.00 11.29 -5.81
CA ALA A 52 0.34 10.23 -6.75
C ALA A 52 -0.83 9.25 -6.90
N PHE A 53 -1.05 8.80 -8.13
CA PHE A 53 -1.97 7.74 -8.48
C PHE A 53 -1.48 6.37 -8.03
N VAL A 54 -2.39 5.60 -7.43
CA VAL A 54 -2.18 4.23 -6.99
C VAL A 54 -3.19 3.32 -7.66
N ILE A 55 -2.72 2.17 -8.14
CA ILE A 55 -3.55 1.08 -8.65
C ILE A 55 -3.50 -0.10 -7.69
N GLU A 56 -4.60 -0.82 -7.50
CA GLU A 56 -4.62 -2.03 -6.67
C GLU A 56 -4.35 -3.30 -7.49
N ASP A 57 -4.70 -3.26 -8.77
CA ASP A 57 -4.60 -4.41 -9.67
C ASP A 57 -3.47 -4.18 -10.67
N LEU A 58 -2.53 -5.12 -10.68
CA LEU A 58 -1.34 -5.07 -11.53
C LEU A 58 -1.67 -5.11 -13.02
N LYS A 59 -2.89 -5.50 -13.41
CA LYS A 59 -3.31 -5.43 -14.83
C LYS A 59 -3.26 -4.01 -15.40
N TYR A 60 -3.36 -2.97 -14.56
CA TYR A 60 -3.30 -1.57 -14.98
C TYR A 60 -1.88 -0.98 -14.96
N LYS A 61 -0.87 -1.82 -14.69
CA LYS A 61 0.53 -1.39 -14.54
C LYS A 61 1.03 -0.61 -15.76
N ASP A 62 0.81 -1.14 -16.97
CA ASP A 62 1.34 -0.53 -18.18
C ASP A 62 0.65 0.80 -18.50
N ASP A 63 -0.64 0.92 -18.18
CA ASP A 63 -1.39 2.19 -18.31
C ASP A 63 -0.90 3.24 -17.32
N LEU A 64 -0.59 2.84 -16.08
CA LEU A 64 -0.01 3.72 -15.07
C LEU A 64 1.38 4.22 -15.49
N ILE A 65 2.24 3.32 -15.98
CA ILE A 65 3.57 3.68 -16.51
C ILE A 65 3.41 4.65 -17.68
N LYS A 66 2.55 4.32 -18.65
CA LYS A 66 2.30 5.16 -19.84
C LYS A 66 1.77 6.55 -19.47
N TYR A 67 0.94 6.64 -18.43
CA TYR A 67 0.47 7.92 -17.90
C TYR A 67 1.65 8.74 -17.37
N TYR A 68 2.43 8.20 -16.43
CA TYR A 68 3.52 8.96 -15.81
C TYR A 68 4.66 9.32 -16.77
N LEU A 69 5.00 8.45 -17.71
CA LEU A 69 5.96 8.78 -18.76
C LEU A 69 5.50 10.00 -19.58
N GLN A 70 4.20 10.16 -19.83
CA GLN A 70 3.69 11.35 -20.50
C GLN A 70 3.69 12.58 -19.58
N VAL A 71 3.36 12.41 -18.30
CA VAL A 71 3.42 13.50 -17.30
C VAL A 71 4.84 14.03 -17.12
N GLU A 72 5.84 13.14 -17.01
CA GLU A 72 7.26 13.50 -16.94
C GLU A 72 7.71 14.31 -18.16
N ASN A 73 7.14 14.03 -19.33
CA ASN A 73 7.38 14.77 -20.57
C ASN A 73 6.56 16.06 -20.69
N GLY A 74 5.98 16.54 -19.58
CA GLY A 74 5.20 17.79 -19.52
C GLY A 74 3.81 17.73 -20.17
N LYS A 75 3.30 16.52 -20.47
CA LYS A 75 1.97 16.36 -21.06
C LYS A 75 0.87 16.25 -20.00
N ASN A 76 -0.37 16.44 -20.43
CA ASN A 76 -1.58 16.23 -19.63
C ASN A 76 -2.39 15.04 -20.17
N PRO A 77 -1.89 13.79 -20.01
CA PRO A 77 -2.59 12.60 -20.47
C PRO A 77 -3.87 12.34 -19.67
N ILE A 78 -4.82 11.65 -20.29
CA ILE A 78 -6.01 11.10 -19.63
C ILE A 78 -5.66 9.71 -19.10
N PHE A 79 -6.05 9.39 -17.87
CA PHE A 79 -5.95 8.05 -17.30
C PHE A 79 -7.26 7.29 -17.48
N ASN A 80 -7.18 5.96 -17.59
CA ASN A 80 -8.35 5.08 -17.70
C ASN A 80 -8.19 3.81 -16.85
N PHE A 81 -7.85 3.99 -15.57
CA PHE A 81 -7.71 2.91 -14.60
C PHE A 81 -8.34 3.32 -13.26
N PRO A 82 -8.81 2.35 -12.46
CA PRO A 82 -9.38 2.63 -11.15
C PRO A 82 -8.32 3.22 -10.23
N LEU A 83 -8.58 4.42 -9.74
CA LEU A 83 -7.67 5.16 -8.89
C LEU A 83 -7.99 4.96 -7.41
N LYS A 84 -6.93 4.79 -6.64
CA LYS A 84 -6.92 5.19 -5.24
C LYS A 84 -5.88 6.28 -5.02
N THR A 85 -6.13 7.10 -4.02
CA THR A 85 -5.23 8.16 -3.60
C THR A 85 -4.65 7.82 -2.26
N LEU A 86 -3.35 8.09 -2.12
CA LEU A 86 -2.68 8.07 -0.84
C LEU A 86 -2.61 9.50 -0.27
N PRO A 87 -2.63 9.65 1.06
CA PRO A 87 -2.15 10.87 1.68
C PRO A 87 -0.72 11.16 1.23
N THR A 88 -0.43 12.43 0.90
CA THR A 88 0.89 12.87 0.42
C THR A 88 1.83 13.21 1.57
N ASP A 89 1.26 13.54 2.72
CA ASP A 89 1.92 13.92 3.96
C ASP A 89 2.18 12.75 4.90
N ASP A 90 1.46 11.64 4.72
CA ASP A 90 1.72 10.40 5.44
C ASP A 90 2.71 9.49 4.70
N PRO A 91 3.59 8.82 5.45
CA PRO A 91 4.55 7.90 4.87
C PRO A 91 3.92 6.58 4.44
N VAL A 92 4.51 5.97 3.42
CA VAL A 92 4.24 4.62 2.94
C VAL A 92 5.45 3.72 3.14
N TYR A 93 5.20 2.42 3.25
CA TYR A 93 6.23 1.39 3.32
C TYR A 93 6.37 0.70 1.96
N VAL A 94 7.59 0.66 1.44
CA VAL A 94 7.93 0.05 0.16
C VAL A 94 8.16 -1.45 0.33
N LEU A 95 7.24 -2.27 -0.17
CA LEU A 95 7.30 -3.73 -0.01
C LEU A 95 8.25 -4.39 -1.01
N GLY A 96 8.39 -3.82 -2.20
CA GLY A 96 9.30 -4.33 -3.22
C GLY A 96 9.02 -3.74 -4.60
N TYR A 97 9.92 -4.00 -5.53
CA TYR A 97 9.79 -3.60 -6.93
C TYR A 97 9.23 -4.76 -7.75
N VAL A 98 8.25 -4.46 -8.61
CA VAL A 98 7.53 -5.49 -9.38
C VAL A 98 8.28 -5.89 -10.65
N ASP A 99 8.97 -4.94 -11.28
CA ASP A 99 9.68 -5.15 -12.53
C ASP A 99 11.19 -4.99 -12.38
N ALA A 100 11.94 -5.69 -13.24
CA ALA A 100 13.41 -5.62 -13.28
C ALA A 100 13.92 -4.20 -13.59
N ASN A 101 13.10 -3.39 -14.27
CA ASN A 101 13.39 -1.99 -14.58
C ASN A 101 12.95 -1.02 -13.45
N SER A 102 12.36 -1.54 -12.36
CA SER A 102 12.01 -0.80 -11.15
C SER A 102 11.07 0.40 -11.40
N MET A 103 10.20 0.35 -12.42
CA MET A 103 9.25 1.44 -12.69
C MET A 103 8.03 1.38 -11.78
N ILE A 104 7.73 0.20 -11.23
CA ILE A 104 6.58 0.01 -10.36
C ILE A 104 7.00 -0.59 -9.03
N SER A 105 6.55 0.04 -7.96
CA SER A 105 6.79 -0.40 -6.60
C SER A 105 5.47 -0.75 -5.93
N GLU A 106 5.47 -1.87 -5.22
CA GLU A 106 4.40 -2.18 -4.28
C GLU A 106 4.60 -1.40 -2.99
N VAL A 107 3.54 -0.78 -2.50
CA VAL A 107 3.52 0.02 -1.29
C VAL A 107 2.32 -0.30 -0.41
N ILE A 108 2.50 -0.03 0.88
CA ILE A 108 1.43 -0.10 1.87
C ILE A 108 1.47 1.16 2.73
N SER A 109 0.32 1.80 2.90
CA SER A 109 0.15 2.99 3.74
C SER A 109 -0.79 2.63 4.87
N TYR A 110 -0.34 2.80 6.12
CA TYR A 110 -1.24 2.68 7.27
C TYR A 110 -1.86 4.03 7.53
N TYR A 111 -3.18 4.09 7.46
CA TYR A 111 -3.93 5.25 7.87
C TYR A 111 -5.04 4.80 8.80
N ASP A 112 -5.19 5.48 9.92
CA ASP A 112 -6.23 5.21 10.90
C ASP A 112 -7.54 5.88 10.46
N ARG A 113 -8.07 5.48 9.29
CA ARG A 113 -9.32 6.04 8.74
C ARG A 113 -10.58 5.37 9.31
N GLY A 114 -10.45 4.69 10.45
CA GLY A 114 -11.54 4.00 11.13
C GLY A 114 -11.94 2.67 10.48
N SER A 115 -12.43 1.75 11.31
CA SER A 115 -12.88 0.41 10.93
C SER A 115 -14.03 0.37 9.92
N HIS A 116 -14.69 1.50 9.65
CA HIS A 116 -15.87 1.59 8.79
C HIS A 116 -15.57 1.59 7.28
N PHE A 117 -14.33 1.83 6.86
CA PHE A 117 -13.94 1.93 5.44
C PHE A 117 -12.99 0.82 4.95
N GLY A 118 -13.03 -0.35 5.59
CA GLY A 118 -12.45 -1.57 5.00
C GLY A 118 -10.96 -1.82 5.28
N GLY A 119 -10.34 -1.14 6.24
CA GLY A 119 -9.01 -1.54 6.73
C GLY A 119 -8.22 -0.41 7.38
N ARG A 120 -7.17 -0.80 8.12
CA ARG A 120 -6.18 0.10 8.74
C ARG A 120 -5.06 0.53 7.77
N TYR A 121 -5.17 0.18 6.49
CA TYR A 121 -4.14 0.44 5.49
C TYR A 121 -4.64 0.39 4.04
N LEU A 122 -3.96 1.08 3.11
CA LEU A 122 -4.00 0.82 1.66
C LEU A 122 -2.84 -0.10 1.31
N ARG A 123 -3.05 -1.03 0.40
CA ARG A 123 -1.96 -1.69 -0.33
C ARG A 123 -2.20 -1.50 -1.82
N GLY A 124 -1.14 -1.18 -2.57
CA GLY A 124 -1.25 -0.98 -4.01
C GLY A 124 0.10 -0.77 -4.68
N PHE A 125 0.05 -0.47 -5.96
CA PHE A 125 1.20 -0.28 -6.82
C PHE A 125 1.27 1.17 -7.28
N VAL A 126 2.48 1.72 -7.22
CA VAL A 126 2.77 3.11 -7.58
C VAL A 126 3.94 3.15 -8.54
N TYR A 127 4.00 4.24 -9.31
CA TYR A 127 5.15 4.51 -10.15
C TYR A 127 6.34 4.94 -9.29
N THR A 128 7.46 4.23 -9.39
CA THR A 128 8.57 4.36 -8.43
C THR A 128 9.12 5.77 -8.31
N ARG A 129 9.08 6.58 -9.39
CA ARG A 129 9.58 7.95 -9.37
C ARG A 129 8.68 8.95 -8.64
N THR A 130 7.48 8.53 -8.22
CA THR A 130 6.64 9.30 -7.28
C THR A 130 6.92 8.97 -5.82
N LEU A 131 7.92 8.11 -5.54
CA LEU A 131 8.37 7.83 -4.18
C LEU A 131 9.56 8.71 -3.83
N HIS A 132 9.43 9.41 -2.71
CA HIS A 132 10.39 10.38 -2.23
C HIS A 132 10.81 10.04 -0.78
N GLU A 133 12.06 10.34 -0.42
CA GLU A 133 12.54 10.09 0.95
C GLU A 133 12.03 11.14 1.95
N ASN A 134 11.76 12.35 1.46
CA ASN A 134 11.26 13.48 2.23
C ASN A 134 9.78 13.76 1.94
N PRO A 135 9.03 14.32 2.89
CA PRO A 135 7.66 14.76 2.65
C PRO A 135 7.63 15.91 1.64
N PRO A 136 6.47 16.18 1.02
CA PRO A 136 6.33 17.30 0.12
C PRO A 136 6.48 18.64 0.86
N ILE A 137 7.17 19.59 0.24
CA ILE A 137 7.30 20.96 0.75
C ILE A 137 5.92 21.62 0.73
N LYS A 138 5.44 22.08 1.89
CA LYS A 138 4.14 22.75 1.98
C LYS A 138 4.25 24.15 1.39
N LYS A 139 3.21 24.61 0.68
CA LYS A 139 3.15 25.95 0.07
C LYS A 139 3.31 27.12 1.05
N HIS A 140 3.18 26.90 2.36
CA HIS A 140 3.39 27.93 3.37
C HIS A 140 4.86 28.13 3.76
N ASP A 141 5.77 27.27 3.29
CA ASP A 141 7.19 27.27 3.64
C ASP A 141 8.09 27.77 2.48
N LEU A 142 7.49 28.39 1.45
CA LEU A 142 8.14 29.01 0.28
C LEU A 142 7.79 30.50 0.23
#